data_AF-A1D9E4-F1
#
_entry.id   AF-A1D9E4-F1
#
_cell.length_a   1.000
_cell.length_b   1.000
_cell.length_c   1.000
_cell.angle_alpha   90.00
_cell.angle_beta   90.00
_cell.angle_gamma   90.00
#
_symmetry.space_group_name_H-M   'P 1'
#
loop_
_entity.id
_entity.type
_entity.pdbx_description
1 polymer ?
#
loop_
_entity_poly.entity_id
_entity_poly.type
_entity_poly.pdbx_seq_one_letter_code
_entity_poly.pdbx_strand_id
1 'polypeptide(L)'
;MLRSHPKSLLRSTDLYVTVEPCVMCASALRQYQIRAVYFGCANDRFGGTGSILSLHSDFTIDPPYPVYGGLFRKEAIMLLRRFYIQENEKGRRPKGMGYARILEIC
;
A
#
# COMPACT_ATOMS: atom_id res chain seq x y z
N MET A 1 -3.86 -18.71 -6.09
CA MET A 1 -3.74 -18.86 -4.63
C MET A 1 -5.04 -19.34 -3.98
N LEU A 2 -6.14 -18.59 -4.06
CA LEU A 2 -7.41 -18.94 -3.39
C LEU A 2 -8.14 -20.19 -3.94
N ARG A 3 -7.71 -20.73 -5.08
CA ARG A 3 -8.20 -22.02 -5.62
C ARG A 3 -7.65 -23.23 -4.86
N SER A 4 -6.52 -23.07 -4.18
CA SER A 4 -5.78 -24.17 -3.53
C SER A 4 -5.67 -23.99 -2.01
N HIS A 5 -6.03 -22.82 -1.49
CA HIS A 5 -5.91 -22.46 -0.08
C HIS A 5 -7.15 -21.68 0.38
N PRO A 6 -7.73 -21.99 1.55
CA PRO A 6 -8.92 -21.31 2.03
C PRO A 6 -8.62 -19.86 2.42
N LYS A 7 -9.59 -18.97 2.17
CA LYS A 7 -9.51 -17.54 2.51
C LYS A 7 -9.26 -17.29 4.01
N SER A 8 -9.73 -18.20 4.87
CA SER A 8 -9.60 -18.12 6.33
C SER A 8 -8.16 -18.03 6.82
N LEU A 9 -7.17 -18.52 6.04
CA LEU A 9 -5.75 -18.40 6.38
C LEU A 9 -5.27 -16.93 6.50
N LEU A 10 -5.91 -16.01 5.79
CA LEU A 10 -5.56 -14.59 5.88
C LEU A 10 -5.93 -13.99 7.25
N ARG A 11 -6.92 -14.57 7.94
CA ARG A 11 -7.33 -14.13 9.30
C ARG A 11 -6.26 -14.32 10.36
N SER A 12 -5.26 -15.16 10.09
CA SER A 12 -4.11 -15.40 10.97
C SER A 12 -2.79 -14.92 10.35
N THR A 13 -2.83 -14.14 9.27
CA THR A 13 -1.65 -13.67 8.53
C THR A 13 -1.44 -12.17 8.76
N ASP A 14 -0.19 -11.78 9.02
CA ASP A 14 0.22 -10.38 8.97
C ASP A 14 0.79 -10.02 7.61
N LEU A 15 0.39 -8.87 7.08
CA LEU A 15 0.95 -8.32 5.85
C LEU A 15 1.97 -7.24 6.18
N TYR A 16 3.19 -7.39 5.67
CA TYR A 16 4.21 -6.34 5.64
C TYR A 16 4.36 -5.83 4.21
N VAL A 17 4.22 -4.52 4.02
CA VAL A 17 4.29 -3.89 2.70
C VAL A 17 5.06 -2.56 2.78
N THR A 18 5.86 -2.22 1.78
CA THR A 18 6.74 -1.03 1.86
C THR A 18 5.96 0.29 1.82
N VAL A 19 4.88 0.34 1.03
CA VAL A 19 4.02 1.52 0.85
C VAL A 19 2.63 1.22 1.39
N GLU A 20 1.98 2.21 1.99
CA GLU A 20 0.60 2.12 2.47
C GLU A 20 -0.33 1.51 1.41
N PRO A 21 -1.17 0.52 1.78
CA PRO A 21 -2.13 -0.08 0.87
C PRO A 21 -3.03 0.97 0.24
N CYS A 22 -3.18 0.94 -1.08
CA CYS A 22 -4.11 1.82 -1.76
C CYS A 22 -5.57 1.43 -1.47
N VAL A 23 -6.54 2.26 -1.88
CA VAL A 23 -7.99 2.01 -1.74
C VAL A 23 -8.40 0.58 -2.15
N MET A 24 -7.91 0.10 -3.30
CA MET A 24 -8.19 -1.27 -3.79
C MET A 24 -7.68 -2.34 -2.82
N CYS A 25 -6.41 -2.21 -2.39
CA CYS A 25 -5.80 -3.18 -1.47
C CYS A 25 -6.47 -3.14 -0.11
N ALA A 26 -6.75 -1.95 0.42
CA ALA A 26 -7.39 -1.77 1.72
C ALA A 26 -8.78 -2.43 1.77
N SER A 27 -9.58 -2.26 0.70
CA SER A 27 -10.89 -2.92 0.56
C SER A 27 -10.76 -4.45 0.45
N ALA A 28 -9.79 -4.96 -0.31
CA ALA A 28 -9.58 -6.40 -0.41
C ALA A 28 -9.18 -7.01 0.95
N LEU A 29 -8.22 -6.40 1.64
CA LEU A 29 -7.75 -6.85 2.97
C LEU A 29 -8.88 -6.85 4.01
N ARG A 30 -9.81 -5.89 3.88
CA ARG A 30 -11.04 -5.81 4.66
C ARG A 30 -11.97 -7.00 4.42
N GLN A 31 -12.30 -7.27 3.16
CA GLN A 31 -13.15 -8.41 2.77
C GLN A 31 -12.56 -9.78 3.14
N TYR A 32 -11.23 -9.90 3.12
CA TYR A 32 -10.51 -11.12 3.51
C TYR A 32 -10.23 -11.21 5.01
N GLN A 33 -10.50 -10.16 5.77
CA GLN A 33 -10.29 -10.08 7.21
C GLN A 33 -8.86 -10.43 7.61
N ILE A 34 -7.87 -9.76 6.99
CA ILE A 34 -6.46 -9.92 7.35
C ILE A 34 -6.24 -9.68 8.87
N ARG A 35 -5.27 -10.37 9.48
CA ARG A 35 -4.99 -10.18 10.92
C ARG A 35 -4.50 -8.78 11.23
N ALA A 36 -3.48 -8.31 10.51
CA ALA A 36 -2.90 -6.98 10.67
C ALA A 36 -2.10 -6.57 9.43
N VAL A 37 -1.91 -5.26 9.26
CA VAL A 37 -1.07 -4.70 8.20
C VAL A 37 -0.02 -3.77 8.78
N TYR A 38 1.20 -3.91 8.30
CA TYR A 38 2.35 -3.11 8.66
C TYR A 38 2.93 -2.47 7.40
N PHE A 39 3.14 -1.16 7.40
CA PHE A 39 3.69 -0.47 6.24
C PHE A 39 4.77 0.56 6.54
N GLY A 40 5.57 0.87 5.51
CA GLY A 40 6.70 1.80 5.63
C GLY A 40 6.36 3.26 5.40
N CYS A 41 6.11 3.67 4.16
CA CYS A 41 5.70 5.05 3.85
C CYS A 41 4.22 5.18 3.52
N ALA A 42 3.67 6.35 3.84
CA ALA A 42 2.29 6.75 3.53
C ALA A 42 2.07 6.81 2.01
N ASN A 43 0.84 6.66 1.54
CA ASN A 43 0.50 6.77 0.13
C ASN A 43 -0.39 7.99 -0.09
N ASP A 44 0.24 9.14 -0.30
CA ASP A 44 -0.41 10.46 -0.26
C ASP A 44 -1.32 10.72 -1.46
N ARG A 45 -1.33 9.84 -2.47
CA ARG A 45 -2.22 9.94 -3.64
C ARG A 45 -3.33 8.91 -3.66
N PHE A 46 -3.10 7.72 -3.12
CA PHE A 46 -4.01 6.59 -3.30
C PHE A 46 -4.26 5.80 -2.01
N GLY A 47 -3.72 6.23 -0.86
CA GLY A 47 -3.76 5.51 0.41
C GLY A 47 -5.15 5.22 0.92
N GLY A 48 -5.43 3.94 1.20
CA GLY A 48 -6.73 3.46 1.67
C GLY A 48 -6.78 3.13 3.15
N THR A 49 -5.70 3.36 3.89
CA THR A 49 -5.59 3.02 5.32
C THR A 49 -5.25 4.22 6.22
N GLY A 50 -5.47 5.45 5.75
CA GLY A 50 -5.19 6.65 6.53
C GLY A 50 -4.94 7.89 5.70
N SER A 51 -4.19 7.80 4.58
CA SER A 51 -3.78 9.02 3.85
C SER A 51 -4.91 9.68 3.05
N ILE A 52 -5.67 8.92 2.25
CA ILE A 52 -6.81 9.46 1.50
C ILE A 52 -8.14 8.99 2.10
N LEU A 53 -8.26 7.68 2.32
CA LEU A 53 -9.42 7.06 2.97
C LEU A 53 -8.97 6.16 4.11
N SER A 54 -9.87 5.90 5.06
CA SER A 54 -9.62 5.03 6.22
C SER A 54 -10.48 3.77 6.18
N LEU A 55 -10.44 3.02 5.07
CA LEU A 55 -11.29 1.83 4.87
C LEU A 55 -11.01 0.70 5.88
N HIS A 56 -9.79 0.66 6.42
CA HIS A 56 -9.41 -0.30 7.46
C HIS A 56 -10.13 -0.07 8.81
N SER A 57 -10.68 1.13 9.07
CA SER A 57 -11.30 1.50 10.34
C SER A 57 -12.76 1.94 10.21
N ASP A 58 -13.32 1.99 9.00
CA ASP A 58 -14.73 2.31 8.77
C ASP A 58 -15.65 1.19 9.29
N PHE A 59 -16.53 1.51 10.24
CA PHE A 59 -17.43 0.55 10.87
C PHE A 59 -18.71 0.27 10.04
N THR A 60 -18.93 0.99 8.93
CA THR A 60 -20.12 0.84 8.07
C THR A 60 -19.98 -0.25 6.99
N ILE A 61 -18.80 -0.85 6.86
CA ILE A 61 -18.45 -1.83 5.83
C ILE A 61 -18.34 -3.24 6.47
N ASP A 62 -17.20 -3.94 6.33
CA ASP A 62 -16.92 -5.22 7.03
C ASP A 62 -16.29 -4.95 8.41
N PRO A 63 -15.81 -5.95 9.20
CA PRO A 63 -15.12 -5.71 10.49
C PRO A 63 -13.69 -5.13 10.39
N PRO A 64 -13.28 -4.24 11.33
CA PRO A 64 -11.96 -3.57 11.34
C PRO A 64 -10.76 -4.49 11.41
N TYR A 65 -9.63 -4.01 10.87
CA TYR A 65 -8.33 -4.64 11.07
C TYR A 65 -7.27 -3.58 11.45
N PRO A 66 -6.31 -3.94 12.32
CA PRO A 66 -5.28 -3.02 12.77
C PRO A 66 -4.25 -2.73 11.67
N VAL A 67 -3.82 -1.48 11.61
CA VAL A 67 -2.81 -0.99 10.67
C VAL A 67 -1.73 -0.22 11.42
N TYR A 68 -0.46 -0.47 11.09
CA TYR A 68 0.70 0.16 11.69
C TYR A 68 1.63 0.70 10.61
N GLY A 69 1.75 2.04 10.54
CA GLY A 69 2.60 2.72 9.55
C GLY A 69 3.95 3.18 10.10
N GLY A 70 4.86 3.54 9.20
CA GLY A 70 6.13 4.19 9.54
C GLY A 70 7.34 3.25 9.69
N LEU A 71 7.17 1.95 9.48
CA LEU A 71 8.27 0.98 9.62
C LEU A 71 9.30 1.13 8.49
N PHE A 72 10.54 1.51 8.83
CA PHE A 72 11.57 1.77 7.82
C PHE A 72 11.08 2.79 6.76
N ARG A 73 10.37 3.84 7.20
CA ARG A 73 9.78 4.86 6.30
C ARG A 73 10.79 5.43 5.32
N LYS A 74 12.00 5.76 5.78
CA LYS A 74 13.04 6.37 4.95
C LYS A 74 13.50 5.42 3.85
N GLU A 75 13.69 4.15 4.19
CA GLU A 75 14.12 3.08 3.30
C GLU A 75 13.04 2.77 2.27
N ALA A 76 11.77 2.71 2.67
CA ALA A 76 10.63 2.53 1.77
C ALA A 76 10.52 3.67 0.74
N ILE A 77 10.64 4.92 1.19
CA ILE A 77 10.69 6.09 0.30
C ILE A 77 11.87 5.99 -0.67
N MET A 78 13.06 5.63 -0.17
CA MET A 78 14.25 5.52 -0.99
C MET A 78 14.14 4.41 -2.04
N LEU A 79 13.48 3.30 -1.72
CA LEU A 79 13.21 2.23 -2.69
C LEU A 79 12.33 2.72 -3.85
N LEU A 80 11.24 3.43 -3.53
CA LEU A 80 10.35 4.01 -4.54
C LEU A 80 11.07 5.06 -5.40
N ARG A 81 11.86 5.94 -4.76
CA ARG A 81 12.68 6.94 -5.47
C ARG A 81 13.65 6.29 -6.45
N ARG A 82 14.39 5.26 -6.01
CA ARG A 82 15.36 4.56 -6.87
C ARG A 82 14.68 3.94 -8.08
N PHE A 83 13.49 3.35 -7.92
CA PHE A 83 12.73 2.78 -9.03
C PHE A 83 12.41 3.82 -10.10
N TYR A 84 11.95 5.01 -9.71
CA TYR A 84 11.58 6.04 -10.67
C TYR A 84 12.76 6.83 -11.24
N ILE A 85 13.85 6.98 -10.49
CA ILE A 85 15.11 7.59 -10.97
C ILE A 85 15.75 6.74 -12.08
N GLN A 86 15.57 5.42 -12.03
CA GLN A 86 16.00 4.55 -13.11
C GLN A 86 15.12 4.77 -14.33
N GLU A 87 15.71 5.26 -15.42
CA GLU A 87 15.00 5.34 -16.69
C GLU A 87 14.63 3.92 -17.15
N ASN A 88 13.36 3.72 -17.49
CA ASN A 88 12.95 2.49 -18.16
C ASN A 88 13.41 2.59 -19.62
N GLU A 89 14.39 1.79 -20.03
CA GLU A 89 14.90 1.73 -21.41
C GLU A 89 13.79 1.43 -22.44
N LYS A 90 12.75 0.71 -22.02
CA LYS A 90 11.56 0.39 -22.82
C LYS A 90 10.43 1.40 -22.64
N GLY A 91 10.58 2.33 -21.70
CA GLY A 91 9.63 3.39 -21.42
C GLY A 91 9.65 4.45 -22.52
N ARG A 92 8.48 4.97 -22.89
CA ARG A 92 8.45 6.19 -23.69
C ARG A 92 9.18 7.28 -22.91
N ARG A 93 10.09 8.01 -23.56
CA ARG A 93 10.75 9.18 -22.97
C ARG A 93 9.70 10.05 -22.28
N PRO A 94 9.83 10.32 -20.98
CA PRO A 94 8.79 11.04 -20.25
C PRO A 94 8.63 12.44 -20.86
N LYS A 95 7.45 12.73 -21.42
CA LYS A 95 7.06 14.11 -21.74
C LYS A 95 6.77 14.83 -20.42
N GLY A 96 7.79 15.42 -19.81
CA GLY A 96 7.64 16.42 -18.74
C GLY A 96 7.04 15.94 -17.40
N MET A 97 7.15 14.66 -17.03
CA MET A 97 6.86 14.24 -15.66
C MET A 97 8.14 14.40 -14.82
N GLY A 98 8.41 15.61 -14.35
CA GLY A 98 9.58 15.87 -13.51
C GLY A 98 9.60 14.98 -12.27
N TYR A 99 10.78 14.47 -11.93
CA TYR A 99 11.05 13.61 -10.76
C TYR A 99 10.42 14.10 -9.45
N ALA A 100 10.17 15.40 -9.32
CA ALA A 100 9.47 16.02 -8.21
C ALA A 100 8.05 15.47 -7.97
N ARG A 101 7.30 15.04 -9.00
CA ARG A 101 5.90 14.56 -8.84
C ARG A 101 5.77 13.12 -8.31
N ILE A 102 6.85 12.34 -8.37
CA ILE A 102 6.91 11.00 -7.77
C ILE A 102 7.12 11.10 -6.26
N LEU A 103 7.77 12.17 -5.79
CA LEU A 103 7.97 12.49 -4.37
C LEU A 103 6.69 12.94 -3.66
N GLU A 104 5.57 13.00 -4.38
CA GLU A 104 4.25 13.27 -3.79
C GLU A 104 3.45 11.98 -3.57
N ILE A 105 4.01 10.80 -3.85
CA ILE A 105 3.35 9.50 -3.59
C ILE A 105 3.61 9.05 -2.15
N CYS A 106 4.82 9.32 -1.63
CA CYS A 106 5.27 9.22 -0.24
C CYS A 106 6.16 10.45 0.04
#